data_AF-A0A963T4C6-F1
#
_entry.id   AF-A0A963T4C6-F1
#
_cell.length_a   1.000
_cell.length_b   1.000
_cell.length_c   1.000
_cell.angle_alpha   90.00
_cell.angle_beta   90.00
_cell.angle_gamma   90.00
#
_symmetry.space_group_name_H-M   'P 1'
#
loop_
_entity.id
_entity.type
_entity.pdbx_description
1 polymer ?
#
loop_
_entity_poly.entity_id
_entity_poly.type
_entity_poly.pdbx_seq_one_letter_code
_entity_poly.pdbx_strand_id
1 'polypeptide(L)'
;MTARVTVEEPSIKTLIQQTDDLYFVIATEISAATEKIKQGEFDNLKDATRSLKDLRMAFQLAVEERAKLAKFDKEKAGVVYDYALDFDAARAEIGRRLALLREAGDG
;
A
#
# COMPACT_ATOMS: atom_id res chain seq x y z
N MET A 1 -37.29 12.65 10.87
CA MET A 1 -36.30 11.55 10.97
C MET A 1 -35.49 11.53 9.69
N THR A 2 -34.30 12.12 9.70
CA THR A 2 -33.36 12.05 8.57
C THR A 2 -32.32 10.98 8.87
N ALA A 3 -32.42 9.85 8.18
CA ALA A 3 -31.45 8.77 8.28
C ALA A 3 -30.11 9.26 7.71
N ARG A 4 -29.08 9.34 8.57
CA ARG A 4 -27.69 9.45 8.14
C ARG A 4 -27.31 8.12 7.49
N VAL A 5 -27.24 8.10 6.16
CA VAL A 5 -26.53 7.06 5.44
C VAL A 5 -25.04 7.29 5.72
N THR A 6 -24.49 6.53 6.65
CA THR A 6 -23.04 6.41 6.81
C THR A 6 -22.52 5.63 5.62
N VAL A 7 -22.05 6.34 4.60
CA VAL A 7 -21.20 5.74 3.57
C VAL A 7 -19.95 5.28 4.31
N GLU A 8 -19.84 3.98 4.58
CA GLU A 8 -18.62 3.38 5.09
C GLU A 8 -17.53 3.65 4.05
N GLU A 9 -16.62 4.58 4.36
CA GLU A 9 -15.45 4.82 3.54
C GLU A 9 -14.68 3.50 3.46
N PRO A 10 -14.39 2.99 2.24
CA PRO A 10 -13.70 1.74 2.10
C PRO A 10 -12.36 1.82 2.82
N SER A 11 -12.17 0.94 3.79
CA SER A 11 -10.90 0.84 4.51
C SER A 11 -9.76 0.65 3.52
N ILE A 12 -8.61 1.28 3.78
CA ILE A 12 -7.40 1.18 2.95
C ILE A 12 -7.04 -0.28 2.67
N LYS A 13 -7.25 -1.19 3.65
CA LYS A 13 -7.03 -2.64 3.47
C LYS A 13 -7.91 -3.23 2.36
N THR A 14 -9.15 -2.78 2.24
CA THR A 14 -10.10 -3.27 1.24
C THR A 14 -9.73 -2.78 -0.16
N LEU A 15 -9.25 -1.53 -0.27
CA LEU A 15 -8.76 -0.98 -1.54
C LEU A 15 -7.48 -1.71 -2.03
N ILE A 16 -6.57 -2.05 -1.11
CA ILE A 16 -5.37 -2.83 -1.44
C ILE A 16 -5.76 -4.23 -1.94
N GLN A 17 -6.67 -4.92 -1.24
CA GLN A 17 -7.14 -6.24 -1.65
C GLN A 17 -7.78 -6.22 -3.03
N GLN A 18 -8.65 -5.25 -3.31
CA GLN A 18 -9.26 -5.06 -4.62
C GLN A 18 -8.22 -4.80 -5.71
N THR A 19 -7.15 -4.08 -5.37
CA THR A 19 -6.05 -3.78 -6.30
C THR A 19 -5.19 -5.02 -6.57
N ASP A 20 -4.93 -5.86 -5.56
CA ASP A 20 -4.23 -7.14 -5.72
C ASP A 20 -5.01 -8.13 -6.59
N ASP A 21 -6.34 -8.20 -6.42
CA ASP A 21 -7.21 -9.03 -7.25
C ASP A 21 -7.18 -8.57 -8.72
N LEU A 22 -7.19 -7.26 -8.97
CA LEU A 22 -7.04 -6.69 -10.31
C LEU A 22 -5.68 -7.04 -10.93
N TYR A 23 -4.59 -7.00 -10.16
CA TYR A 23 -3.27 -7.40 -10.66
C TYR A 23 -3.21 -8.86 -11.06
N PHE A 24 -3.86 -9.75 -10.30
CA PHE A 24 -3.92 -11.16 -10.64
C PHE A 24 -4.64 -11.39 -11.98
N VAL A 25 -5.82 -10.75 -12.16
CA VAL A 25 -6.59 -10.83 -13.40
C VAL A 25 -5.76 -10.33 -14.59
N ILE A 26 -5.12 -9.17 -14.44
CA ILE A 26 -4.28 -8.61 -15.49
C ILE A 26 -3.16 -9.60 -15.84
N ALA A 27 -2.40 -10.10 -14.86
CA ALA A 27 -1.29 -11.04 -15.09
C ALA A 27 -1.72 -12.32 -15.84
N THR A 28 -2.91 -12.83 -15.54
CA THR A 28 -3.48 -13.96 -16.29
C THR A 28 -3.79 -13.62 -17.75
N GLU A 29 -4.31 -12.42 -18.04
CA GLU A 29 -4.56 -11.97 -19.40
C GLU A 29 -3.28 -11.77 -20.22
N ILE A 30 -2.21 -11.22 -19.61
CA ILE A 30 -0.89 -11.11 -20.26
C ILE A 30 -0.38 -12.48 -20.68
N SER A 31 -0.50 -13.46 -19.77
CA SER A 31 -0.01 -14.81 -19.99
C SER A 31 -0.74 -15.47 -21.15
N ALA A 32 -2.07 -15.31 -21.22
CA ALA A 32 -2.88 -15.80 -22.33
C ALA A 32 -2.54 -15.11 -23.67
N ALA A 33 -2.34 -13.79 -23.68
CA ALA A 33 -1.93 -13.06 -24.88
C ALA A 33 -0.55 -13.51 -25.39
N THR A 34 0.37 -13.80 -24.47
CA THR A 34 1.73 -14.27 -24.79
C THR A 34 1.70 -15.65 -25.47
N GLU A 35 0.83 -16.56 -25.03
CA GLU A 35 0.67 -17.86 -25.67
C GLU A 35 0.11 -17.77 -27.09
N LYS A 36 -0.86 -16.87 -27.36
CA LYS A 36 -1.38 -16.64 -28.71
C LYS A 36 -0.31 -16.14 -29.69
N ILE A 37 0.60 -15.28 -29.22
CA ILE A 37 1.75 -14.81 -30.01
C ILE A 37 2.69 -15.97 -30.35
N LYS A 38 2.96 -16.88 -29.39
CA LYS A 38 3.80 -18.07 -29.64
C LYS A 38 3.20 -19.02 -30.67
N GLN A 39 1.88 -19.05 -30.79
CA GLN A 39 1.15 -19.90 -31.75
C GLN A 39 1.13 -19.32 -33.18
N GLY A 40 1.70 -18.14 -33.40
CA GLY A 40 1.85 -17.56 -34.73
C GLY A 40 0.58 -16.92 -35.30
N GLU A 41 -0.39 -16.58 -34.45
CA GLU A 41 -1.59 -15.82 -34.82
C GLU A 41 -1.24 -14.32 -34.97
N PHE A 42 -0.66 -13.95 -36.12
CA PHE A 42 -0.12 -12.60 -36.37
C PHE A 42 -1.11 -11.60 -36.97
N ASP A 43 -2.33 -12.00 -37.32
CA ASP A 43 -3.35 -11.11 -37.91
C ASP A 43 -3.72 -9.93 -36.98
N ASN A 44 -3.45 -10.09 -35.68
CA ASN A 44 -3.66 -9.08 -34.64
C ASN A 44 -2.34 -8.54 -34.03
N LEU A 45 -1.17 -8.75 -34.64
CA LEU A 45 0.13 -8.45 -34.01
C LEU A 45 0.33 -6.96 -33.66
N LYS A 46 -0.24 -6.05 -34.46
CA LYS A 46 -0.24 -4.61 -34.17
C LYS A 46 -1.07 -4.27 -32.94
N ASP A 47 -2.23 -4.90 -32.80
CA ASP A 47 -3.11 -4.69 -31.65
C ASP A 47 -2.51 -5.36 -30.41
N ALA A 48 -1.93 -6.55 -30.55
CA ALA A 48 -1.21 -7.23 -29.48
C ALA A 48 0.00 -6.42 -28.98
N THR A 49 0.81 -5.85 -29.87
CA THR A 49 1.96 -5.00 -29.47
C THR A 49 1.52 -3.69 -28.81
N ARG A 50 0.39 -3.12 -29.25
CA ARG A 50 -0.24 -1.96 -28.59
C ARG A 50 -0.75 -2.31 -27.20
N SER A 51 -1.52 -3.40 -27.06
CA SER A 51 -2.01 -3.88 -25.77
C SER A 51 -0.87 -4.18 -24.80
N LEU A 52 0.22 -4.80 -25.28
CA LEU A 52 1.42 -5.03 -24.47
C LEU A 52 2.08 -3.72 -23.99
N LYS A 53 2.08 -2.69 -24.82
CA LYS A 53 2.62 -1.37 -24.45
C LYS A 53 1.74 -0.69 -23.40
N ASP A 54 0.43 -0.68 -23.62
CA ASP A 54 -0.55 -0.07 -22.70
C ASP A 54 -0.50 -0.77 -21.34
N LEU A 55 -0.40 -2.10 -21.35
CA LEU A 55 -0.21 -2.94 -20.18
C LEU A 55 1.10 -2.66 -19.45
N ARG A 56 2.23 -2.52 -20.16
CA ARG A 56 3.52 -2.16 -19.56
C ARG A 56 3.44 -0.78 -18.89
N MET A 57 2.73 0.17 -19.49
CA MET A 57 2.49 1.48 -18.90
C MET A 57 1.63 1.39 -17.64
N ALA A 58 0.55 0.60 -17.67
CA ALA A 58 -0.30 0.37 -16.51
C ALA A 58 0.47 -0.28 -15.36
N PHE A 59 1.32 -1.28 -15.66
CA PHE A 59 2.19 -1.93 -14.69
C PHE A 59 3.21 -0.97 -14.08
N GLN A 60 3.83 -0.11 -14.90
CA GLN A 60 4.76 0.89 -14.40
C GLN A 60 4.09 1.86 -13.43
N LEU A 61 2.89 2.34 -13.77
CA LEU A 61 2.10 3.22 -12.91
C LEU A 61 1.74 2.54 -11.57
N ALA A 62 1.35 1.27 -11.62
CA ALA A 62 1.05 0.45 -10.45
C ALA A 62 2.25 0.31 -9.50
N VAL A 63 3.45 0.05 -10.04
CA VAL A 63 4.69 -0.03 -9.26
C VAL A 63 5.02 1.32 -8.61
N GLU A 64 4.81 2.43 -9.33
CA GLU A 64 5.02 3.77 -8.80
C GLU A 64 4.03 4.11 -7.67
N GLU A 65 2.76 3.76 -7.81
CA GLU A 65 1.76 3.93 -6.74
C GLU A 65 2.12 3.09 -5.51
N ARG A 66 2.54 1.83 -5.68
CA ARG A 66 2.99 0.99 -4.55
C ARG A 66 4.20 1.59 -3.83
N ALA A 67 5.13 2.18 -4.59
CA ALA A 67 6.29 2.87 -4.00
C ALA A 67 5.87 4.13 -3.23
N LYS A 68 4.89 4.89 -3.71
CA LYS A 68 4.33 6.05 -2.99
C LYS A 68 3.59 5.62 -1.72
N LEU A 69 2.78 4.58 -1.78
CA LEU A 69 2.07 4.04 -0.61
C LEU A 69 3.05 3.55 0.46
N ALA A 70 4.11 2.83 0.07
CA ALA A 70 5.14 2.40 1.00
C ALA A 70 5.84 3.58 1.70
N LYS A 71 6.01 4.72 1.01
CA LYS A 71 6.52 5.95 1.62
C LYS A 71 5.49 6.56 2.58
N PHE A 72 4.24 6.66 2.15
CA PHE A 72 3.15 7.19 2.94
C PHE A 72 2.93 6.41 4.24
N ASP A 73 3.01 5.08 4.20
CA ASP A 73 2.90 4.22 5.39
C ASP A 73 4.04 4.47 6.38
N LYS A 74 5.27 4.66 5.89
CA LYS A 74 6.42 5.03 6.74
C LYS A 74 6.22 6.39 7.40
N GLU A 75 5.78 7.39 6.64
CA GLU A 75 5.52 8.74 7.16
C GLU A 75 4.39 8.72 8.20
N LYS A 76 3.29 8.01 7.92
CA LYS A 76 2.14 7.88 8.83
C LYS A 76 2.49 7.16 10.13
N ALA A 77 3.37 6.16 10.06
CA ALA A 77 3.87 5.46 11.24
C ALA A 77 4.88 6.30 12.06
N GLY A 78 5.19 7.54 11.65
CA GLY A 78 6.18 8.39 12.33
C GLY A 78 7.61 7.85 12.22
N VAL A 79 7.86 6.96 11.25
CA VAL A 79 9.14 6.29 11.03
C VAL A 79 10.03 7.24 10.24
N VAL A 80 10.69 8.17 10.95
CA VAL A 80 11.65 9.13 10.37
C VAL A 80 13.00 8.46 10.08
N TYR A 81 13.26 7.29 10.68
CA TYR A 81 14.41 6.39 10.45
C TYR A 81 13.96 4.93 10.67
N ASP A 82 14.80 3.93 10.36
CA ASP A 82 14.48 2.48 10.46
C ASP A 82 14.18 1.96 11.90
N TYR A 83 14.01 2.87 12.86
CA TYR A 83 13.60 2.60 14.23
C TYR A 83 12.32 3.38 14.54
N ALA A 84 11.28 2.66 14.97
CA ALA A 84 10.09 3.27 15.56
C ALA A 84 10.35 3.54 17.05
N LEU A 85 10.26 4.80 17.47
CA LEU A 85 10.31 5.15 18.89
C LEU A 85 8.93 4.94 19.51
N ASP A 86 8.82 4.03 20.48
CA ASP A 86 7.58 3.84 21.24
C ASP A 86 7.41 4.98 22.25
N PHE A 87 6.59 5.97 21.87
CA PHE A 87 6.31 7.14 22.70
C PHE A 87 5.56 6.81 23.98
N ASP A 88 4.77 5.73 24.01
CA ASP A 88 4.03 5.34 25.20
C ASP A 88 4.95 4.68 26.23
N ALA A 89 5.83 3.79 25.77
CA ALA A 89 6.89 3.23 26.61
C ALA A 89 7.85 4.32 27.13
N ALA A 90 8.25 5.26 26.27
CA ALA A 90 9.10 6.39 26.66
C ALA A 90 8.41 7.29 27.70
N ARG A 91 7.12 7.60 27.51
CA ARG A 91 6.34 8.40 28.46
C ARG A 91 6.21 7.71 29.81
N ALA A 92 5.95 6.40 29.82
CA ALA A 92 5.88 5.62 31.05
C ALA A 92 7.21 5.63 31.82
N GLU A 93 8.33 5.48 31.12
CA GLU A 93 9.66 5.52 31.72
C GLU A 93 10.01 6.90 32.31
N ILE A 94 9.73 7.98 31.57
CA ILE A 94 9.92 9.35 32.07
C ILE A 94 9.05 9.59 33.32
N GLY A 95 7.78 9.18 33.27
CA GLY A 95 6.85 9.31 34.41
C GLY A 95 7.36 8.61 35.67
N ARG A 96 7.87 7.36 35.54
CA ARG A 96 8.48 6.63 36.66
C ARG A 96 9.68 7.39 37.25
N ARG A 97 10.59 7.88 36.41
CA ARG A 97 11.76 8.63 36.89
C ARG A 97 11.37 9.91 37.62
N LEU A 98 10.38 10.64 37.11
CA LEU A 98 9.87 11.84 37.76
C LEU A 98 9.19 11.54 39.10
N ALA A 99 8.48 10.41 39.22
CA ALA A 99 7.91 9.97 40.49
C ALA A 99 9.00 9.67 41.52
N LEU A 100 10.04 8.92 41.14
CA LEU A 100 11.19 8.63 42.01
C LEU A 100 11.92 9.91 42.46
N LEU A 101 12.10 10.87 41.56
CA LEU A 101 12.70 12.17 41.91
C LEU A 101 11.84 12.97 42.89
N ARG A 102 10.52 12.87 42.79
CA ARG A 102 9.60 13.52 43.72
C ARG A 102 9.66 12.87 45.10
N GLU A 103 9.65 11.55 45.15
CA GLU A 103 9.80 10.78 46.40
C GLU A 103 11.14 11.08 47.10
N ALA A 104 12.22 11.26 46.32
CA ALA A 104 13.53 11.62 46.86
C ALA A 104 13.65 13.09 47.32
N GLY A 105 12.73 13.98 46.89
CA GLY A 105 12.74 15.41 47.22
C GLY A 105 11.89 15.79 48.43
N ASP A 106 10.96 14.95 48.86
CA ASP A 106 10.08 15.17 50.03
C ASP A 106 10.69 14.64 51.36
N GLY A 107 12.02 14.71 51.50
CA GLY A 107 12.80 14.31 52.68
C GLY A 107 13.56 15.44 53.36
#